data_AF-A0A7Z9WG12-F1
#
_entry.id   AF-A0A7Z9WG12-F1
#
_cell.length_a   1.000
_cell.length_b   1.000
_cell.length_c   1.000
_cell.angle_alpha   90.00
_cell.angle_beta   90.00
_cell.angle_gamma   90.00
#
_symmetry.space_group_name_H-M   'P 1'
#
loop_
_entity.id
_entity.type
_entity.pdbx_description
1 polymer ?
#
loop_
_entity_poly.entity_id
_entity_poly.type
_entity_poly.pdbx_seq_one_letter_code
_entity_poly.pdbx_strand_id
1 'polypeptide(L)'
;MTRISLHDTLEISLTESGINFSSTSSELPKDQQNMACKAAALFLKDTQSNKGVRIHLTKRIPVAAGLGGGSSNAASVLVGLNKLLRCGLTDCELMEKGSKLGADVPFFIFKRP
;
A
#
# COMPACT_ATOMS: atom_id res chain seq x y z
N MET A 1 -7.78 -12.64 -13.31
CA MET A 1 -6.62 -11.72 -13.29
C MET A 1 -5.35 -12.56 -13.18
N THR A 2 -4.25 -12.12 -13.77
CA THR A 2 -2.94 -12.79 -13.66
C THR A 2 -1.86 -11.78 -13.26
N ARG A 3 -0.81 -12.22 -12.59
CA ARG A 3 0.34 -11.38 -12.21
C ARG A 3 1.44 -11.48 -13.26
N ILE A 4 2.09 -10.36 -13.55
CA ILE A 4 3.24 -10.27 -14.46
C ILE A 4 4.48 -9.78 -13.71
N SER A 5 5.65 -9.87 -14.34
CA SER A 5 6.92 -9.48 -13.73
C SER A 5 7.13 -7.96 -13.62
N LEU A 6 6.33 -7.14 -14.30
CA LEU A 6 6.38 -5.67 -14.15
C LEU A 6 5.89 -5.26 -12.77
N HIS A 7 6.73 -4.53 -12.03
CA HIS A 7 6.45 -4.16 -10.64
C HIS A 7 6.98 -2.77 -10.30
N ASP A 8 6.32 -2.10 -9.35
CA ASP A 8 6.87 -0.95 -8.66
C ASP A 8 7.73 -1.41 -7.46
N THR A 9 8.54 -0.51 -6.91
CA THR A 9 9.27 -0.76 -5.65
C THR A 9 8.80 0.23 -4.58
N LEU A 10 8.44 -0.30 -3.40
CA LEU A 10 8.01 0.48 -2.25
C LEU A 10 8.99 0.31 -1.10
N GLU A 11 9.51 1.42 -0.61
CA GLU A 11 10.28 1.49 0.63
C GLU A 11 9.40 2.11 1.72
N ILE A 12 9.27 1.40 2.83
CA ILE A 12 8.39 1.79 3.93
C ILE A 12 9.19 1.80 5.23
N SER A 13 9.14 2.90 5.96
CA SER A 13 9.76 3.04 7.27
C SER A 13 8.84 3.76 8.24
N LEU A 14 8.97 3.45 9.52
CA LEU A 14 8.20 4.10 10.59
C LEU A 14 8.81 5.46 10.91
N THR A 15 7.97 6.43 11.21
CA THR A 15 8.35 7.76 11.70
C THR A 15 7.64 8.06 13.02
N GLU A 16 7.92 9.22 13.61
CA GLU A 16 7.27 9.63 14.85
C GLU A 16 5.80 9.98 14.63
N SER A 17 5.48 10.69 13.55
CA SER A 17 4.10 11.06 13.20
C SER A 17 3.95 11.33 11.70
N GLY A 18 2.69 11.45 11.26
CA GLY A 18 2.33 11.81 9.89
C GLY A 18 2.48 10.69 8.86
N ILE A 19 1.99 10.95 7.65
CA ILE A 19 2.13 10.07 6.49
C ILE A 19 2.88 10.85 5.43
N ASN A 20 4.14 10.48 5.20
CA ASN A 20 5.02 11.14 4.25
C ASN A 20 5.16 10.27 3.00
N PHE A 21 4.70 10.76 1.86
CA PHE A 21 4.78 10.03 0.60
C PHE A 21 5.68 10.76 -0.41
N SER A 22 6.52 9.98 -1.09
CA SER A 22 7.34 10.46 -2.20
C SER A 22 7.38 9.41 -3.31
N SER A 23 7.62 9.85 -4.53
CA SER A 23 7.60 8.99 -5.72
C SER A 23 8.58 9.50 -6.77
N THR A 24 9.11 8.60 -7.59
CA THR A 24 9.91 8.94 -8.78
C THR A 24 9.06 9.52 -9.91
N SER A 25 7.75 9.24 -9.93
CA SER A 25 6.80 9.84 -10.87
C SER A 25 6.17 11.10 -10.29
N SER A 26 6.15 12.18 -11.08
CA SER A 26 5.48 13.45 -10.79
C SER A 26 3.97 13.43 -11.05
N GLU A 27 3.46 12.41 -11.76
CA GLU A 27 2.05 12.27 -12.14
C GLU A 27 1.17 11.79 -10.98
N LEU A 28 1.77 11.26 -9.92
CA LEU A 28 1.03 10.74 -8.77
C LEU A 28 0.74 11.83 -7.75
N PRO A 29 -0.49 11.88 -7.21
CA PRO A 29 -0.79 12.70 -6.04
C PRO A 29 0.16 12.33 -4.89
N LYS A 30 0.73 13.33 -4.24
CA LYS A 30 1.60 13.15 -3.07
C LYS A 30 0.85 13.26 -1.74
N ASP A 31 -0.46 13.43 -1.81
CA ASP A 31 -1.34 13.67 -0.68
C ASP A 31 -2.22 12.44 -0.36
N GLN A 32 -3.29 12.66 0.39
CA GLN A 32 -4.25 11.62 0.79
C GLN A 32 -5.05 11.03 -0.38
N GLN A 33 -4.94 11.55 -1.60
CA GLN A 33 -5.59 10.95 -2.77
C GLN A 33 -4.85 9.67 -3.22
N ASN A 34 -3.56 9.53 -2.88
CA ASN A 34 -2.76 8.38 -3.22
C ASN A 34 -3.20 7.11 -2.49
N MET A 35 -3.36 6.01 -3.23
CA MET A 35 -3.76 4.71 -2.68
C MET A 35 -2.79 4.17 -1.60
N ALA A 36 -1.49 4.43 -1.74
CA ALA A 36 -0.50 4.07 -0.72
C ALA A 36 -0.70 4.86 0.58
N CYS A 37 -0.99 6.16 0.48
CA CYS A 37 -1.30 7.02 1.63
C CYS A 37 -2.60 6.59 2.32
N LYS A 38 -3.65 6.28 1.54
CA LYS A 38 -4.93 5.79 2.06
C LYS A 38 -4.77 4.47 2.81
N ALA A 39 -3.98 3.54 2.25
CA ALA A 39 -3.67 2.26 2.89
C ALA A 39 -2.96 2.46 4.23
N ALA A 40 -1.96 3.35 4.28
CA ALA A 40 -1.27 3.69 5.52
C ALA A 40 -2.20 4.32 6.56
N ALA A 41 -3.01 5.30 6.16
CA ALA A 41 -3.96 5.96 7.04
C ALA A 41 -4.97 4.97 7.64
N LEU A 42 -5.54 4.10 6.80
CA LEU A 42 -6.46 3.05 7.23
C LEU A 42 -5.79 2.10 8.22
N PHE A 43 -4.57 1.64 7.91
CA PHE A 43 -3.84 0.69 8.75
C PHE A 43 -3.50 1.28 10.13
N LEU A 44 -2.94 2.49 10.16
CA LEU A 44 -2.54 3.15 11.40
C LEU A 44 -3.75 3.46 12.29
N LYS A 45 -4.87 3.89 11.68
CA LYS A 45 -6.12 4.12 12.39
C LYS A 45 -6.68 2.84 13.00
N ASP A 46 -6.74 1.76 12.23
CA ASP A 46 -7.30 0.48 12.67
C ASP A 46 -6.46 -0.19 13.76
N THR A 47 -5.14 0.01 13.73
CA THR A 47 -4.21 -0.57 14.72
C THR A 47 -3.94 0.36 15.91
N GLN A 48 -4.58 1.54 15.94
CA GLN A 48 -4.37 2.58 16.97
C GLN A 48 -2.88 2.91 17.19
N SER A 49 -2.08 2.84 16.12
CA SER A 49 -0.64 3.09 16.21
C SER A 49 -0.36 4.58 16.26
N ASN A 50 0.40 5.01 17.28
CA ASN A 50 0.86 6.39 17.42
C ASN A 50 2.08 6.72 16.56
N LYS A 51 2.46 5.83 15.64
CA LYS A 51 3.60 6.03 14.73
C LYS A 51 3.15 6.69 13.44
N GLY A 52 4.04 7.46 12.84
CA GLY A 52 3.93 7.86 11.46
C GLY A 52 4.54 6.83 10.50
N VAL A 53 4.41 7.09 9.21
CA VAL A 53 5.05 6.30 8.16
C VAL A 53 5.64 7.19 7.08
N ARG A 54 6.80 6.79 6.57
CA ARG A 54 7.37 7.29 5.32
C ARG A 54 7.27 6.20 4.26
N ILE A 55 6.77 6.58 3.08
CA ILE A 55 6.62 5.72 1.93
C ILE A 55 7.35 6.37 0.75
N HIS A 56 8.28 5.65 0.14
CA HIS A 56 8.91 6.02 -1.11
C HIS A 56 8.54 5.02 -2.20
N LEU A 57 8.00 5.50 -3.31
CA LEU A 57 7.57 4.69 -4.45
C LEU A 57 8.47 4.94 -5.66
N THR A 58 9.24 3.92 -6.06
CA THR A 58 9.84 3.89 -7.39
C THR A 58 8.81 3.34 -8.38
N LYS A 59 8.22 4.24 -9.16
CA LYS A 59 7.16 3.91 -10.12
C LYS A 59 7.74 3.38 -11.43
N ARG A 60 7.29 2.20 -11.85
CA ARG A 60 7.63 1.55 -13.14
C ARG A 60 6.41 1.09 -13.91
N ILE A 61 5.34 0.70 -13.22
CA ILE A 61 4.05 0.41 -13.87
C ILE A 61 3.47 1.75 -14.36
N PRO A 62 3.13 1.91 -15.65
CA PRO A 62 2.55 3.15 -16.15
C PRO A 62 1.26 3.53 -15.40
N VAL A 63 1.06 4.82 -15.16
CA VAL A 63 -0.12 5.33 -14.45
C VAL A 63 -1.36 5.10 -15.31
N ALA A 64 -2.46 4.68 -14.67
CA ALA A 64 -3.77 4.46 -15.30
C ALA A 64 -3.81 3.47 -16.49
N ALA A 65 -2.80 2.62 -16.67
CA ALA A 65 -2.74 1.66 -17.79
C ALA A 65 -3.61 0.39 -17.63
N GLY A 66 -4.55 0.37 -16.66
CA GLY A 66 -5.38 -0.82 -16.39
C GLY A 66 -4.63 -2.00 -15.76
N LEU A 67 -3.39 -1.80 -15.28
CA LEU A 67 -2.52 -2.87 -14.75
C LEU A 67 -2.61 -3.04 -13.21
N GLY A 68 -3.53 -2.33 -12.55
CA GLY A 68 -3.71 -2.46 -11.10
C GLY A 68 -2.58 -1.92 -10.22
N GLY A 69 -1.71 -1.04 -10.75
CA GLY A 69 -0.55 -0.51 -10.01
C GLY A 69 -0.92 0.14 -8.67
N GLY A 70 -1.95 0.99 -8.63
CA GLY A 70 -2.40 1.62 -7.38
C GLY A 70 -2.93 0.61 -6.34
N SER A 71 -3.67 -0.40 -6.78
CA SER A 71 -4.18 -1.47 -5.91
C SER A 71 -3.05 -2.35 -5.38
N SER A 72 -2.05 -2.64 -6.22
CA SER A 72 -0.82 -3.34 -5.83
C SER A 72 0.00 -2.55 -4.81
N ASN A 73 0.09 -1.22 -4.98
CA ASN A 73 0.77 -0.35 -4.01
C ASN A 73 0.04 -0.34 -2.66
N ALA A 74 -1.28 -0.21 -2.64
CA ALA A 74 -2.08 -0.27 -1.41
C ALA A 74 -1.90 -1.60 -0.67
N ALA A 75 -2.01 -2.73 -1.37
CA ALA A 75 -1.77 -4.05 -0.81
C ALA A 75 -0.36 -4.18 -0.19
N SER A 76 0.65 -3.70 -0.90
CA SER A 76 2.05 -3.71 -0.43
C SER A 76 2.25 -2.88 0.84
N VAL A 77 1.56 -1.74 0.97
CA VAL A 77 1.60 -0.91 2.19
C VAL A 77 0.97 -1.65 3.37
N LEU A 78 -0.20 -2.26 3.20
CA LEU A 78 -0.86 -3.03 4.26
C LEU A 78 0.02 -4.19 4.76
N VAL A 79 0.59 -4.95 3.82
CA VAL A 79 1.50 -6.07 4.14
C VAL A 79 2.79 -5.56 4.80
N GLY A 80 3.36 -4.46 4.30
CA GLY A 80 4.59 -3.86 4.83
C GLY A 80 4.40 -3.35 6.25
N LEU A 81 3.33 -2.61 6.51
CA LEU A 81 3.02 -2.09 7.85
C LEU A 81 2.70 -3.19 8.85
N ASN A 82 1.97 -4.24 8.45
CA ASN A 82 1.75 -5.40 9.31
C ASN A 82 3.06 -6.05 9.78
N LYS A 83 4.06 -6.11 8.89
CA LYS A 83 5.41 -6.61 9.24
C LYS A 83 6.18 -5.65 10.13
N LEU A 84 6.21 -4.36 9.78
CA LEU A 84 6.97 -3.33 10.51
C LEU A 84 6.45 -3.12 11.94
N LEU A 85 5.13 -3.11 12.12
CA LEU A 85 4.48 -2.93 13.42
C LEU A 85 4.24 -4.26 14.15
N ARG A 86 4.56 -5.40 13.52
CA ARG A 86 4.39 -6.75 14.09
C ARG A 86 2.96 -7.01 14.59
N CYS A 87 1.95 -6.54 13.85
CA CYS A 87 0.55 -6.66 14.26
C CYS A 87 0.01 -8.10 14.16
N GLY A 88 0.68 -8.98 13.42
CA GLY A 88 0.32 -10.40 13.33
C GLY A 88 -0.97 -10.67 12.55
N LEU A 89 -1.44 -9.72 11.74
CA LEU A 89 -2.66 -9.89 10.94
C LEU A 89 -2.46 -10.97 9.87
N THR A 90 -3.48 -11.79 9.69
CA THR A 90 -3.59 -12.82 8.66
C THR A 90 -3.82 -12.21 7.28
N ASP A 91 -3.56 -12.97 6.21
CA ASP A 91 -3.85 -12.53 4.84
C ASP A 91 -5.35 -12.21 4.67
N CYS A 92 -6.26 -12.94 5.34
CA CYS A 92 -7.70 -12.67 5.32
C CYS A 92 -8.07 -11.31 5.93
N GLU A 93 -7.51 -10.98 7.09
CA GLU A 93 -7.74 -9.67 7.73
C GLU A 93 -7.14 -8.53 6.90
N LEU A 94 -5.98 -8.75 6.29
CA LEU A 94 -5.39 -7.78 5.37
C LEU A 94 -6.27 -7.59 4.12
N MET A 95 -6.84 -8.66 3.57
CA MET A 95 -7.79 -8.60 2.45
C MET A 95 -9.07 -7.85 2.82
N GLU A 96 -9.61 -8.06 4.02
CA GLU A 96 -10.78 -7.32 4.50
C GLU A 96 -10.49 -5.82 4.65
N LYS A 97 -9.29 -5.45 5.10
CA LYS A 97 -8.85 -4.04 5.09
C LYS A 97 -8.66 -3.53 3.66
N GLY A 98 -8.07 -4.34 2.79
CA GLY A 98 -7.82 -4.03 1.39
C GLY A 98 -9.10 -3.75 0.61
N SER A 99 -10.17 -4.52 0.85
CA SER A 99 -11.45 -4.36 0.15
C SER A 99 -12.09 -2.98 0.41
N LYS A 100 -11.83 -2.36 1.57
CA LYS A 100 -12.26 -1.00 1.90
C LYS A 100 -11.56 0.08 1.07
N LEU A 101 -10.39 -0.23 0.50
CA LEU A 101 -9.61 0.70 -0.34
C LEU A 101 -9.98 0.55 -1.82
N GLY A 102 -10.23 -0.69 -2.26
CA GLY A 102 -10.66 -0.97 -3.63
C GLY A 102 -10.84 -2.47 -3.87
N ALA A 103 -11.74 -2.82 -4.80
CA ALA A 103 -12.11 -4.20 -5.09
C ALA A 103 -10.93 -5.08 -5.57
N ASP A 104 -9.92 -4.47 -6.20
CA ASP A 104 -8.74 -5.19 -6.72
C ASP A 104 -7.62 -5.34 -5.68
N VAL A 105 -7.66 -4.64 -4.55
CA VAL A 105 -6.59 -4.69 -3.54
C VAL A 105 -6.43 -6.10 -2.93
N PRO A 106 -7.52 -6.83 -2.57
CA PRO A 106 -7.40 -8.19 -2.04
C PRO A 106 -6.66 -9.15 -2.96
N PHE A 107 -6.78 -8.99 -4.29
CA PHE A 107 -6.08 -9.83 -5.27
C PHE A 107 -4.55 -9.71 -5.11
N PHE A 108 -4.03 -8.52 -4.79
CA PHE A 108 -2.59 -8.31 -4.60
C PHE A 108 -2.08 -8.72 -3.22
N ILE A 109 -2.97 -8.93 -2.24
CA ILE A 109 -2.64 -9.46 -0.91
C ILE A 109 -2.59 -10.98 -0.96
N PHE A 110 -3.51 -11.59 -1.70
CA PHE A 110 -3.56 -13.04 -1.90
C PHE A 110 -2.35 -13.50 -2.74
N LYS A 111 -1.48 -14.32 -2.13
CA LYS A 111 -0.19 -14.69 -2.74
C LYS A 111 -0.21 -15.96 -3.58
N ARG A 112 -1.33 -16.70 -3.65
CA ARG A 112 -1.35 -17.94 -4.45
C ARG A 112 -1.44 -17.64 -5.96
N PRO A 113 -0.81 -18.46 -6.81
CA PRO A 113 -0.91 -18.34 -8.26
C PRO A 113 -2.34 -18.43 -8.76
#